data_AF-A0A2R6R803-F1
#
_entry.id   AF-A0A2R6R803-F1
#
_cell.length_a   1.000
_cell.length_b   1.000
_cell.length_c   1.000
_cell.angle_alpha   90.00
_cell.angle_beta   90.00
_cell.angle_gamma   90.00
#
_symmetry.space_group_name_H-M   'P 1'
#
loop_
_entity.id
_entity.type
_entity.pdbx_description
1 polymer ?
#
loop_
_entity_poly.entity_id
_entity_poly.type
_entity_poly.pdbx_seq_one_letter_code
_entity_poly.pdbx_strand_id
1 'polypeptide(L)'
;MDYEGDFADHTPPFFDRAENVIKDPEVKGFNPGLIVLLLVGGLILTFLVGNYLLYMYAQKTLPPKKKKPISKKKMKKERLKQGVSAPGE
;
A
#
# COMPACT_ATOMS: atom_id res chain seq x y z
N MET A 1 44.06 -30.03 -13.12
CA MET A 1 42.87 -29.18 -13.33
C MET A 1 42.32 -28.95 -11.95
N ASP A 2 42.92 -28.02 -11.22
CA ASP A 2 42.80 -27.94 -9.75
C ASP A 2 42.18 -26.59 -9.33
N TYR A 3 41.54 -25.91 -10.29
CA TYR A 3 41.01 -24.54 -10.17
C TYR A 3 39.65 -24.44 -9.46
N GLU A 4 39.06 -25.57 -9.02
CA GLU A 4 37.74 -25.60 -8.41
C GLU A 4 37.79 -25.49 -6.87
N GLY A 5 38.93 -25.81 -6.25
CA GLY A 5 39.12 -25.74 -4.79
C GLY A 5 39.48 -24.35 -4.26
N ASP A 6 40.36 -23.63 -4.96
CA ASP A 6 40.88 -22.32 -4.50
C ASP A 6 39.87 -21.17 -4.62
N PHE A 7 38.77 -21.34 -5.37
CA PHE A 7 37.70 -20.34 -5.48
C PHE A 7 36.71 -20.39 -4.30
N ALA A 8 36.65 -21.50 -3.56
CA ALA A 8 35.72 -21.66 -2.44
C ALA A 8 36.25 -21.01 -1.14
N ASP A 9 37.57 -20.93 -0.96
CA ASP A 9 38.23 -20.34 0.21
C ASP A 9 38.45 -18.81 0.08
N HIS A 10 38.11 -18.22 -1.06
CA HIS A 10 38.27 -16.80 -1.34
C HIS A 10 36.92 -16.09 -1.52
N THR A 11 36.01 -16.29 -0.58
CA THR A 11 34.93 -15.31 -0.36
C THR A 11 35.53 -14.06 0.28
N PRO A 12 35.28 -12.85 -0.27
CA PRO A 12 35.80 -11.64 0.37
C PRO A 12 35.17 -11.52 1.77
N PRO A 13 35.94 -11.07 2.79
CA PRO A 13 35.53 -11.01 4.20
C PRO A 13 34.28 -10.15 4.45
N PHE A 14 33.79 -9.47 3.42
CA PHE A 14 32.54 -8.74 3.39
C PHE A 14 31.30 -9.66 3.47
N PHE A 15 31.31 -10.82 2.81
CA PHE A 15 30.15 -11.73 2.80
C PHE A 15 30.00 -12.45 4.15
N ASP A 16 31.09 -12.92 4.75
CA ASP A 16 31.05 -13.53 6.09
C ASP A 16 30.58 -12.53 7.15
N ARG A 17 30.99 -11.26 7.03
CA ARG A 17 30.53 -10.19 7.92
C ARG A 17 29.04 -9.90 7.74
N ALA A 18 28.55 -9.87 6.50
CA ALA A 18 27.13 -9.66 6.22
C ALA A 18 26.27 -10.81 6.73
N GLU A 19 26.73 -12.06 6.58
CA GLU A 19 26.05 -13.25 7.05
C GLU A 19 25.97 -13.30 8.59
N ASN A 20 27.05 -12.95 9.30
CA ASN A 20 27.04 -12.86 10.76
C ASN A 20 26.09 -11.76 11.27
N VAL A 21 26.04 -10.59 10.63
CA VAL A 21 25.10 -9.50 10.98
C VAL A 21 23.63 -9.90 10.77
N ILE A 22 23.34 -10.79 9.82
CA ILE A 22 22.00 -11.30 9.55
C ILE A 22 21.62 -12.45 10.50
N LYS A 23 22.60 -13.20 11.02
CA LYS A 23 22.41 -14.34 11.95
C LYS A 23 22.40 -13.94 13.44
N ASP A 24 23.01 -12.82 13.80
CA ASP A 24 23.04 -12.30 15.18
C ASP A 24 21.73 -11.75 15.77
N PRO A 25 20.60 -11.51 15.04
CA PRO A 25 19.35 -11.17 15.69
C PRO A 25 18.60 -12.39 16.28
N GLU A 26 19.08 -13.63 16.09
CA GLU A 26 18.25 -14.83 16.29
C GLU A 26 18.19 -15.43 17.71
N VAL A 27 18.96 -14.98 18.71
CA VAL A 27 18.96 -15.67 20.04
C VAL A 27 18.80 -14.77 21.26
N LYS A 28 18.42 -13.50 21.08
CA LYS A 28 17.98 -12.65 22.19
C LYS A 28 16.47 -12.47 22.07
N GLY A 29 15.73 -13.34 22.75
CA GLY A 29 14.26 -13.38 22.70
C GLY A 29 13.62 -12.00 22.77
N PHE A 30 12.56 -11.78 21.98
CA PHE A 30 11.90 -10.49 21.86
C PHE A 30 11.45 -9.98 23.24
N ASN A 31 11.80 -8.72 23.56
CA ASN A 31 11.35 -8.07 24.78
C ASN A 31 9.81 -8.08 24.82
N PRO A 32 9.17 -8.45 25.95
CA PRO A 32 7.72 -8.46 26.08
C PRO A 32 7.08 -7.12 25.65
N GLY A 33 7.72 -5.98 25.94
CA GLY A 33 7.25 -4.67 25.50
C GLY A 33 7.27 -4.49 23.98
N LEU A 34 8.27 -5.06 23.29
CA LEU A 34 8.34 -5.04 21.83
C LEU A 34 7.28 -5.95 21.22
N ILE A 35 7.06 -7.13 21.79
CA ILE A 35 6.00 -8.06 21.35
C ILE A 35 4.65 -7.36 21.46
N VAL A 36 4.36 -6.72 22.60
CA VAL A 36 3.10 -5.99 22.81
C VAL A 36 2.97 -4.82 21.84
N LEU A 37 4.05 -4.06 21.59
CA LEU A 37 4.03 -2.95 20.63
C LEU A 37 3.72 -3.46 19.20
N LEU A 38 4.32 -4.57 18.79
CA LEU A 38 4.05 -5.18 17.49
C LEU A 38 2.63 -5.74 17.40
N LEU A 39 2.11 -6.36 18.47
CA LEU A 39 0.76 -6.89 18.49
C LEU A 39 -0.28 -5.76 18.46
N VAL A 40 -0.18 -4.78 19.35
CA VAL A 40 -1.14 -3.67 19.42
C VAL A 40 -1.00 -2.76 18.22
N GLY A 41 0.23 -2.38 17.87
CA GLY A 41 0.53 -1.54 16.71
C GLY A 41 0.14 -2.23 15.40
N GLY A 42 0.48 -3.51 15.25
CA GLY A 42 0.09 -4.32 14.08
C GLY A 42 -1.41 -4.50 13.97
N LEU A 43 -2.10 -4.81 15.07
CA LEU A 43 -3.55 -4.98 15.06
C LEU A 43 -4.28 -3.69 14.68
N ILE A 44 -3.84 -2.54 15.20
CA ILE A 44 -4.36 -1.22 14.82
C ILE A 44 -4.05 -0.94 13.34
N LEU A 45 -2.81 -1.14 12.91
CA LEU A 45 -2.39 -0.86 11.53
C LEU A 45 -3.18 -1.71 10.51
N THR A 46 -3.30 -3.02 10.75
CA THR A 46 -4.09 -3.93 9.92
C THR A 46 -5.56 -3.53 9.90
N PHE A 47 -6.13 -3.13 11.05
CA PHE A 47 -7.51 -2.66 11.12
C PHE A 47 -7.73 -1.39 10.29
N LEU A 48 -6.83 -0.42 10.39
CA LEU A 48 -6.88 0.82 9.60
C LEU A 48 -6.74 0.56 8.11
N VAL A 49 -5.75 -0.23 7.71
CA VAL A 49 -5.52 -0.57 6.30
C VAL A 49 -6.68 -1.37 5.74
N GLY A 50 -7.15 -2.40 6.44
CA GLY A 50 -8.31 -3.19 6.03
C GLY A 50 -9.57 -2.34 5.89
N ASN A 51 -9.82 -1.45 6.86
CA ASN A 51 -10.96 -0.54 6.80
C ASN A 51 -10.84 0.49 5.66
N TYR A 52 -9.63 1.00 5.39
CA TYR A 52 -9.40 1.92 4.28
C TYR A 52 -9.62 1.23 2.93
N LEU A 53 -9.09 0.02 2.75
CA LEU A 53 -9.32 -0.77 1.54
C LEU A 53 -10.80 -1.11 1.36
N LEU A 54 -11.49 -1.49 2.44
CA LEU A 54 -12.92 -1.77 2.41
C LEU A 54 -13.73 -0.51 2.05
N TYR A 55 -13.38 0.64 2.62
CA TYR A 55 -13.99 1.93 2.30
C TYR A 55 -13.76 2.29 0.83
N MET A 56 -12.54 2.14 0.33
CA MET A 56 -12.22 2.42 -1.07
C MET A 56 -12.95 1.46 -2.01
N TYR A 57 -13.05 0.17 -1.64
CA TYR A 57 -13.81 -0.82 -2.39
C TYR A 57 -15.29 -0.47 -2.44
N ALA A 58 -15.88 -0.16 -1.27
CA ALA A 58 -17.25 0.30 -1.18
C ALA A 58 -17.47 1.55 -2.03
N GLN A 59 -16.58 2.54 -2.01
CA GLN A 59 -16.71 3.72 -2.88
C GLN A 59 -16.68 3.41 -4.37
N LYS A 60 -15.91 2.39 -4.79
CA LYS A 60 -15.86 1.94 -6.19
C LYS A 60 -17.12 1.18 -6.60
N THR A 61 -17.73 0.43 -5.69
CA THR A 61 -18.97 -0.32 -5.94
C THR A 61 -20.23 0.49 -5.66
N LEU A 62 -20.12 1.55 -4.87
CA LEU A 62 -21.23 2.44 -4.56
C LEU A 62 -21.58 3.19 -5.84
N PRO A 63 -22.85 3.15 -6.28
CA PRO A 63 -23.29 3.91 -7.44
C PRO A 63 -22.96 5.39 -7.20
N PRO A 64 -22.49 6.12 -8.23
CA PRO A 64 -22.11 7.51 -8.10
C PRO A 64 -23.23 8.25 -7.40
N LYS A 65 -22.92 8.86 -6.23
CA LYS A 65 -23.89 9.58 -5.40
C LYS A 65 -24.77 10.38 -6.34
N LYS A 66 -26.04 9.98 -6.47
CA LYS A 66 -26.98 10.61 -7.40
C LYS A 66 -27.01 12.07 -7.02
N LYS A 67 -26.29 12.91 -7.76
CA LYS A 67 -26.40 14.36 -7.63
C LYS A 67 -27.89 14.65 -7.74
N LYS A 68 -28.45 15.43 -6.80
CA LYS A 68 -29.88 15.76 -6.81
C LYS A 68 -30.25 16.09 -8.25
N PRO A 69 -31.27 15.43 -8.84
CA PRO A 69 -31.59 15.59 -10.25
C PRO A 69 -31.73 17.08 -10.50
N ILE A 70 -30.79 17.60 -11.29
CA ILE A 70 -30.75 19.01 -11.61
C ILE A 70 -31.99 19.22 -12.45
N SER A 71 -32.95 20.02 -11.95
CA SER A 71 -34.14 20.36 -12.71
C SER A 71 -33.74 20.74 -14.14
N LYS A 72 -34.48 20.25 -15.13
CA LYS A 72 -34.19 20.48 -16.56
C LYS A 72 -33.93 21.98 -16.85
N LYS A 73 -34.59 22.88 -16.11
CA LYS A 73 -34.37 24.35 -16.16
C LYS A 73 -32.96 24.77 -15.73
N LYS A 74 -32.41 24.17 -14.67
CA LYS A 74 -31.05 24.43 -14.18
C LYS A 74 -29.99 23.77 -15.07
N MET A 75 -30.28 22.60 -15.64
CA MET A 75 -29.37 21.95 -16.60
C MET A 75 -29.28 22.75 -17.92
N LYS A 76 -30.40 23.26 -18.43
CA LYS A 76 -30.41 24.16 -19.60
C LYS A 76 -29.68 25.48 -19.28
N LYS A 77 -29.89 26.07 -18.09
CA LYS A 77 -29.19 27.30 -17.66
C LYS A 77 -27.68 27.12 -17.55
N GLU A 78 -27.21 25.99 -17.02
CA GLU A 78 -25.77 25.68 -16.96
C GLU A 78 -25.18 25.39 -18.35
N ARG A 79 -25.89 24.64 -19.20
CA ARG A 79 -25.45 24.37 -20.59
C ARG A 79 -25.36 25.64 -21.44
N LEU A 80 -26.31 26.57 -21.31
CA LEU A 80 -26.25 27.88 -21.96
C LEU A 80 -25.09 28.74 -21.42
N LYS A 81 -24.78 28.67 -20.12
CA LYS A 81 -23.63 29.39 -19.53
C LYS A 81 -22.28 28.82 -19.95
N GLN A 82 -22.22 27.50 -20.16
CA GLN A 82 -21.00 26.81 -20.61
C GLN A 82 -20.79 26.91 -22.12
N GLY A 83 -21.70 27.55 -22.87
CA GLY A 83 -21.57 27.73 -24.32
C GLY A 83 -21.59 26.44 -25.13
N VAL A 84 -22.03 25.32 -24.52
CA VAL A 84 -22.10 24.02 -25.21
C VAL A 84 -23.30 24.08 -26.14
N SER A 85 -23.06 24.11 -27.46
CA SER A 85 -24.14 24.07 -28.46
C SER A 85 -24.96 22.80 -28.25
N ALA A 86 -26.25 22.89 -28.53
CA ALA A 86 -27.15 21.75 -28.36
C ALA A 86 -26.62 20.56 -29.20
N PRO A 87 -26.67 19.33 -28.69
CA PRO A 87 -26.34 18.16 -29.50
C PRO A 87 -27.42 18.03 -30.59
N GLY A 88 -27.14 18.58 -31.77
CA GLY A 88 -28.12 18.73 -32.85
C GLY A 88 -27.87 19.90 -33.81
N GLU A 89 -26.63 20.41 -33.89
CA GLU A 89 -26.08 21.07 -35.10
C GLU A 89 -24.95 20.21 -35.66
#